data_AF-A0A4S0JTZ6-F1
#
_entry.id   AF-A0A4S0JTZ6-F1
#
_cell.length_a   1.000
_cell.length_b   1.000
_cell.length_c   1.000
_cell.angle_alpha   90.00
_cell.angle_beta   90.00
_cell.angle_gamma   90.00
#
_symmetry.space_group_name_H-M   'P 1'
#
loop_
_entity.id
_entity.type
_entity.pdbx_description
1 polymer ?
#
loop_
_entity_poly.entity_id
_entity_poly.type
_entity_poly.pdbx_seq_one_letter_code
_entity_poly.pdbx_strand_id
1 'polypeptide(L)'
;MATDSSIDHAIMQMVMDRWQKTAMVIAKTDEALRKEGEQVSWDKIAEQIEALDARGDIESQGDLSQWRHSEVRLPQAKAKAR
;
A
#
# COMPACT_ATOMS: atom_id res chain seq x y z
N MET A 1 18.22 -7.28 -2.53
CA MET A 1 17.47 -6.27 -1.75
C MET A 1 16.35 -5.80 -2.64
N ALA A 2 15.12 -5.79 -2.15
CA ALA A 2 13.98 -5.24 -2.87
C ALA A 2 14.26 -3.78 -3.23
N THR A 3 13.85 -3.36 -4.42
CA THR A 3 13.89 -1.95 -4.82
C THR A 3 12.59 -1.27 -4.42
N ASP A 4 12.59 0.05 -4.25
CA ASP A 4 11.34 0.78 -3.94
C ASP A 4 10.25 0.49 -4.99
N SER A 5 10.62 0.37 -6.28
CA SER A 5 9.69 0.01 -7.35
C SER A 5 9.13 -1.41 -7.27
N SER A 6 9.88 -2.40 -6.74
CA SER A 6 9.34 -3.77 -6.57
C SER A 6 8.37 -3.83 -5.38
N ILE A 7 8.66 -3.09 -4.31
CA ILE A 7 7.77 -2.95 -3.16
C ILE A 7 6.48 -2.25 -3.57
N ASP A 8 6.58 -1.14 -4.31
CA ASP A 8 5.44 -0.42 -4.87
C ASP A 8 4.55 -1.34 -5.71
N HIS A 9 5.16 -2.14 -6.60
CA HIS A 9 4.42 -3.09 -7.42
C HIS A 9 3.66 -4.10 -6.56
N ALA A 10 4.31 -4.66 -5.54
CA ALA A 10 3.68 -5.60 -4.62
C ALA A 10 2.54 -4.95 -3.81
N ILE A 11 2.70 -3.71 -3.34
CA ILE A 11 1.63 -2.97 -2.66
C ILE A 11 0.43 -2.75 -3.60
N MET A 12 0.67 -2.29 -4.83
CA MET A 12 -0.39 -2.01 -5.79
C MET A 12 -1.21 -3.24 -6.18
N GLN A 13 -0.65 -4.45 -6.05
CA GLN A 13 -1.42 -5.69 -6.21
C GLN A 13 -2.35 -6.01 -5.01
N MET A 14 -2.07 -5.45 -3.83
CA MET A 14 -2.82 -5.73 -2.59
C MET A 14 -3.90 -4.70 -2.28
N VAL A 15 -3.75 -3.48 -2.79
CA VAL A 15 -4.70 -2.37 -2.62
C VAL A 15 -5.86 -2.50 -3.63
N MET A 16 -7.07 -2.28 -3.14
CA MET A 16 -8.33 -2.43 -3.85
C MET A 16 -9.08 -1.10 -3.89
N ASP A 17 -10.14 -1.01 -4.70
CA ASP A 17 -11.03 0.16 -4.82
C ASP A 17 -11.88 0.48 -3.58
N ARG A 18 -11.85 -0.39 -2.57
CA ARG A 18 -12.52 -0.24 -1.27
C ARG A 18 -11.49 -0.03 -0.17
N TRP A 19 -11.91 0.65 0.90
CA TRP A 19 -11.08 0.85 2.09
C TRP A 19 -10.62 -0.48 2.69
N GLN A 20 -9.31 -0.59 2.89
CA GLN A 20 -8.64 -1.72 3.50
C GLN A 20 -7.74 -1.22 4.62
N LYS A 21 -7.69 -1.94 5.74
CA LYS A 21 -6.75 -1.60 6.83
C LYS A 21 -5.31 -1.58 6.31
N THR A 22 -4.57 -0.52 6.64
CA THR A 22 -3.15 -0.39 6.27
C THR A 22 -2.34 -1.59 6.75
N ALA A 23 -2.58 -2.05 8.00
CA ALA A 23 -1.94 -3.25 8.54
C ALA A 23 -2.21 -4.53 7.72
N MET A 24 -3.39 -4.66 7.11
CA MET A 24 -3.70 -5.81 6.26
C MET A 24 -2.92 -5.74 4.94
N VAL A 25 -2.83 -4.56 4.33
CA VAL A 25 -2.05 -4.36 3.10
C VAL A 25 -0.58 -4.66 3.37
N ILE A 26 0.00 -4.12 4.45
CA ILE A 26 1.38 -4.40 4.85
C ILE A 26 1.64 -5.91 5.00
N ALA A 27 0.78 -6.61 5.74
CA ALA A 27 0.95 -8.05 5.99
C ALA A 27 0.87 -8.88 4.70
N LYS A 28 -0.05 -8.55 3.79
CA LYS A 28 -0.18 -9.23 2.50
C LYS A 28 0.99 -8.95 1.57
N THR A 29 1.49 -7.72 1.55
CA THR A 29 2.67 -7.34 0.78
C THR A 29 3.90 -8.07 1.28
N ASP A 30 4.13 -8.14 2.60
CA ASP A 30 5.23 -8.92 3.20
C ASP A 30 5.11 -10.41 2.84
N GLU A 31 3.92 -10.99 2.89
CA GLU A 31 3.70 -12.38 2.49
C GLU A 31 4.03 -12.61 1.00
N ALA A 32 3.65 -11.68 0.11
CA ALA A 32 3.95 -11.76 -1.31
C ALA A 32 5.46 -11.66 -1.58
N LEU A 33 6.13 -10.66 -1.01
CA LEU A 33 7.57 -10.46 -1.16
C LEU A 33 8.38 -11.66 -0.63
N ARG A 34 7.97 -12.24 0.51
CA ARG A 34 8.63 -13.44 1.05
C ARG A 34 8.49 -14.65 0.15
N LYS A 35 7.36 -14.81 -0.56
CA LYS A 35 7.19 -15.90 -1.55
C LYS A 35 8.14 -15.73 -2.74
N GLU A 36 8.53 -14.50 -3.05
CA GLU A 36 9.53 -14.17 -4.07
C GLU A 36 10.98 -14.20 -3.54
N GLY A 37 11.17 -14.52 -2.25
CA GLY A 37 12.49 -14.59 -1.62
C GLY A 37 13.02 -13.23 -1.13
N GLU A 38 12.18 -12.19 -1.16
CA GLU A 38 12.53 -10.86 -0.67
C GLU A 38 12.11 -10.69 0.79
N GLN A 39 13.06 -10.30 1.64
CA GLN A 39 12.81 -9.92 3.03
C GLN A 39 12.87 -8.41 3.16
N VAL A 40 11.72 -7.81 3.50
CA VAL A 40 11.55 -6.36 3.65
C VAL A 40 10.88 -6.11 5.01
N SER A 41 11.33 -5.10 5.74
CA SER A 41 10.70 -4.73 7.01
C SER A 41 9.31 -4.15 6.76
N TRP A 42 8.40 -4.36 7.72
CA TRP A 42 7.07 -3.75 7.66
C TRP A 42 7.13 -2.22 7.62
N ASP A 43 8.08 -1.62 8.34
CA ASP A 43 8.31 -0.16 8.30
C ASP A 43 8.67 0.34 6.90
N LYS A 44 9.48 -0.43 6.15
CA LYS A 44 9.83 -0.06 4.77
C LYS A 44 8.62 -0.15 3.83
N ILE A 45 7.76 -1.15 4.02
CA ILE A 45 6.49 -1.25 3.28
C ILE A 45 5.56 -0.09 3.64
N ALA A 46 5.47 0.28 4.92
CA ALA A 46 4.68 1.41 5.37
C ALA A 46 5.17 2.75 4.77
N GLU A 47 6.48 2.98 4.74
CA GLU A 47 7.10 4.14 4.08
C GLU A 47 6.70 4.22 2.59
N GLN A 48 6.68 3.08 1.88
CA GLN A 48 6.24 3.07 0.49
C GLN A 48 4.74 3.32 0.33
N ILE A 49 3.90 2.89 1.27
CA ILE A 49 2.47 3.24 1.30
C ILE A 49 2.29 4.76 1.47
N GLU A 50 3.05 5.39 2.37
CA GLU A 50 3.03 6.85 2.54
C GLU A 50 3.50 7.58 1.26
N ALA A 51 4.55 7.07 0.61
CA ALA A 51 5.02 7.60 -0.66
C ALA A 51 3.99 7.44 -1.81
N LEU A 52 3.23 6.33 -1.82
CA LEU A 52 2.13 6.05 -2.76
C LEU A 52 0.96 7.01 -2.56
N ASP A 53 0.61 7.31 -1.31
CA ASP A 53 -0.42 8.29 -0.97
C ASP A 53 0.01 9.71 -1.35
N ALA A 54 1.24 10.09 -1.03
CA ALA A 54 1.79 11.41 -1.34
C ALA A 54 1.81 11.75 -2.84
N ARG A 55 1.96 10.73 -3.71
CA ARG A 55 1.90 10.88 -5.17
C ARG A 55 0.50 10.73 -5.77
N GLY A 56 -0.48 10.33 -4.97
CA GLY A 56 -1.88 10.15 -5.38
C GLY A 56 -2.15 8.85 -6.14
N ASP A 57 -1.25 7.87 -6.06
CA ASP A 57 -1.46 6.53 -6.66
C ASP A 57 -2.43 5.68 -5.82
N ILE A 58 -2.55 6.01 -4.52
CA ILE A 58 -3.57 5.50 -3.59
C ILE A 58 -4.16 6.67 -2.80
N GLU A 59 -5.28 6.42 -2.13
CA GLU A 59 -5.86 7.32 -1.14
C GLU A 59 -5.78 6.69 0.24
N SER A 60 -5.48 7.51 1.26
CA SER A 60 -5.52 7.11 2.66
C SER A 60 -6.60 7.85 3.46
N GLN A 61 -7.04 7.24 4.56
CA GLN A 61 -7.81 7.90 5.61
C GLN A 61 -7.33 7.49 7.00
N GLY A 62 -7.36 8.44 7.93
CA GLY A 62 -6.76 8.29 9.26
C GLY A 62 -5.27 8.62 9.27
N ASP A 63 -4.58 8.15 10.32
CA ASP A 63 -3.14 8.36 10.51
C ASP A 63 -2.36 7.13 10.05
N LEU A 64 -1.60 7.24 8.96
CA LEU A 64 -0.82 6.14 8.39
C LEU A 64 0.27 5.60 9.34
N SER A 65 0.67 6.35 10.36
CA SER A 65 1.56 5.83 11.41
C SER A 65 0.84 4.83 12.35
N GLN A 66 -0.49 4.85 12.38
CA GLN A 66 -1.33 3.95 13.18
C GLN A 66 -1.96 2.88 12.29
N TRP A 67 -1.16 1.90 11.83
CA TRP A 67 -1.57 0.94 10.77
C TRP A 67 -2.91 0.21 10.98
N ARG A 68 -3.31 -0.05 12.23
CA ARG A 68 -4.58 -0.72 12.56
C ARG A 68 -5.79 0.23 12.58
N HIS A 69 -5.53 1.54 12.61
CA HIS A 69 -6.51 2.62 12.68
C HIS A 69 -6.56 3.48 11.41
N SER A 70 -5.67 3.24 10.45
CA SER A 70 -5.73 3.81 9.11
C SER A 70 -6.16 2.80 8.05
N GLU A 71 -6.63 3.35 6.94
CA GLU A 71 -7.07 2.60 5.78
C GLU A 71 -6.55 3.23 4.49
N VAL A 72 -6.38 2.38 3.48
CA VAL A 72 -5.97 2.77 2.13
C VAL A 72 -6.88 2.15 1.08
N ARG A 73 -6.95 2.75 -0.10
CA ARG A 73 -7.65 2.23 -1.28
C ARG A 73 -7.04 2.78 -2.58
N LEU A 74 -7.37 2.17 -3.71
CA LEU A 74 -7.11 2.75 -5.02
C LEU A 74 -7.94 4.03 -5.19
N PRO A 75 -7.42 5.06 -5.86
CA PRO A 75 -8.17 6.27 -6.12
C PRO A 75 -9.42 5.91 -6.91
N GLN A 76 -10.57 6.43 -6.47
CA GLN A 76 -11.76 6.27 -7.30
C GLN A 76 -11.50 7.07 -8.56
N ALA A 77 -11.47 6.39 -9.71
CA ALA A 77 -11.44 7.06 -10.99
C ALA A 77 -12.56 8.09 -10.95
N LYS A 78 -12.22 9.40 -10.95
CA LYS A 78 -13.21 10.45 -11.09
C LYS A 78 -13.99 10.05 -12.33
N ALA A 79 -15.24 9.64 -12.15
CA ALA A 79 -16.11 9.29 -13.26
C ALA A 79 -16.00 10.47 -14.20
N LYS A 80 -15.35 10.24 -15.35
CA LYS A 80 -15.10 11.29 -16.33
C LYS A 80 -16.50 11.75 -16.70
N ALA A 81 -16.88 12.94 -16.21
CA ALA A 81 -18.18 13.54 -16.49
C ALA A 81 -18.35 13.47 -18.01
N ARG A 82 -19.29 12.65 -18.44
CA ARG A 82 -19.72 12.56 -19.83
C ARG A 82 -20.65 13.72 -20.14
#